data_AF-A0A9E8N0Y6-F1
#
_entry.id   AF-A0A9E8N0Y6-F1
#
_cell.length_a   1.000
_cell.length_b   1.000
_cell.length_c   1.000
_cell.angle_alpha   90.00
_cell.angle_beta   90.00
_cell.angle_gamma   90.00
#
_symmetry.space_group_name_H-M   'P 1'
#
loop_
_entity.id
_entity.type
_entity.pdbx_description
1 polymer ?
#
loop_
_entity_poly.entity_id
_entity_poly.type
_entity_poly.pdbx_seq_one_letter_code
_entity_poly.pdbx_strand_id
1 'polypeptide(L)'
;MLGLSTAWMSDSLQNDDDLFRALTDVGLDFLELEYRIPESLFLMMKPKLKNKAISIHNFFPFPQEYSHCKPSGDLFLLSSLDHEEREKAITFTIKTIQTAHDLECSAVVLHLGRVEMESGYKQFCRYFDTLQINSPEMDLFLSRKRKERTSKRQRFLDAVLFSLEKLNQEAEKQGVFLGVENRYYFHEIPDFEEFGIIFKKFAGGKIFFWHDVGHGYVQEKLGIQSHHDLLARYAPNLLGVHLHDARGYSDHQAPGKGEIDFTLIKQYVKDVALKVLELHPRVTPEEVKEGIGLLRRQGYY
;
A
#
# COMPACT_ATOMS: atom_id res chain seq x y z
N MET A 1 10.44 -12.99 -4.92
CA MET A 1 10.58 -12.07 -6.07
C MET A 1 10.68 -10.68 -5.49
N LEU A 2 11.74 -9.96 -5.85
CA LEU A 2 11.94 -8.57 -5.47
C LEU A 2 11.67 -7.69 -6.70
N GLY A 3 10.70 -6.79 -6.58
CA GLY A 3 10.37 -5.79 -7.60
C GLY A 3 10.57 -4.37 -7.13
N LEU A 4 10.42 -3.42 -8.04
CA LEU A 4 10.46 -1.98 -7.77
C LEU A 4 9.17 -1.33 -8.24
N SER A 5 8.52 -0.57 -7.36
CA SER A 5 7.35 0.21 -7.72
C SER A 5 7.76 1.36 -8.64
N THR A 6 6.95 1.60 -9.67
CA THR A 6 7.14 2.73 -10.58
C THR A 6 7.01 4.08 -9.86
N ALA A 7 6.55 4.11 -8.61
CA ALA A 7 6.58 5.28 -7.71
C ALA A 7 7.93 5.97 -7.61
N TRP A 8 9.01 5.20 -7.66
CA TRP A 8 10.35 5.77 -7.66
C TRP A 8 10.65 6.64 -8.88
N MET A 9 9.93 6.45 -9.99
CA MET A 9 10.12 7.19 -11.24
C MET A 9 8.97 8.14 -11.57
N SER A 10 8.03 8.37 -10.65
CA SER A 10 6.79 9.09 -10.94
C SER A 10 6.99 10.49 -11.53
N ASP A 11 8.09 11.17 -11.15
CA ASP A 11 8.37 12.55 -11.58
C ASP A 11 9.08 12.62 -12.94
N SER A 12 9.73 11.53 -13.38
CA SER A 12 10.58 11.50 -14.57
C SER A 12 10.11 10.55 -15.66
N LEU A 13 9.10 9.71 -15.40
CA LEU A 13 8.65 8.69 -16.32
C LEU A 13 7.89 9.31 -17.51
N GLN A 14 8.53 9.33 -18.68
CA GLN A 14 7.97 9.87 -19.92
C GLN A 14 7.80 8.81 -21.03
N ASN A 15 8.58 7.74 -20.98
CA ASN A 15 8.54 6.65 -21.95
C ASN A 15 8.90 5.31 -21.29
N ASP A 16 8.71 4.23 -22.04
CA ASP A 16 8.89 2.86 -21.59
C ASP A 16 10.36 2.44 -21.50
N ASP A 17 11.18 2.87 -22.46
CA ASP A 17 12.62 2.54 -22.50
C ASP A 17 13.36 3.02 -21.26
N ASP A 18 13.05 4.21 -20.76
CA ASP A 18 13.68 4.77 -19.55
C ASP A 18 13.31 3.96 -18.30
N LEU A 19 12.06 3.46 -18.19
CA LEU A 19 11.68 2.58 -17.08
C LEU A 19 12.51 1.30 -17.06
N PHE A 20 12.55 0.59 -18.20
CA PHE A 20 13.21 -0.71 -18.24
C PHE A 20 14.73 -0.61 -18.12
N ARG A 21 15.34 0.48 -18.63
CA ARG A 21 16.75 0.79 -18.38
C ARG A 21 17.00 1.04 -16.90
N ALA A 22 16.24 1.93 -16.25
CA ALA A 22 16.42 2.22 -14.84
C ALA A 22 16.25 0.98 -13.94
N LEU A 23 15.28 0.12 -14.26
CA LEU A 23 15.07 -1.15 -13.56
C LEU A 23 16.27 -2.11 -13.72
N THR A 24 16.79 -2.23 -14.94
CA THR A 24 17.99 -3.04 -15.24
C THR A 24 19.21 -2.47 -14.53
N ASP A 25 19.37 -1.15 -14.51
CA ASP A 25 20.51 -0.46 -13.92
C ASP A 25 20.63 -0.72 -12.42
N VAL A 26 19.51 -0.82 -11.70
CA VAL A 26 19.48 -1.18 -10.27
C VAL A 26 19.48 -2.69 -10.02
N GLY A 27 19.50 -3.51 -11.07
CA GLY A 27 19.63 -4.96 -11.00
C GLY A 27 18.37 -5.69 -10.55
N LEU A 28 17.20 -5.21 -10.99
CA LEU A 28 15.90 -5.86 -10.82
C LEU A 28 15.27 -6.15 -12.18
N ASP A 29 14.35 -7.12 -12.21
CA ASP A 29 13.65 -7.55 -13.42
C ASP A 29 12.12 -7.36 -13.35
N PHE A 30 11.62 -7.17 -12.12
CA PHE A 30 10.21 -7.12 -11.78
C PHE A 30 9.82 -5.73 -11.28
N LEU A 31 8.57 -5.38 -11.50
CA LEU A 31 8.03 -4.07 -11.14
C LEU A 31 6.63 -4.18 -10.56
N GLU A 32 6.27 -3.17 -9.79
CA GLU A 32 4.88 -2.86 -9.48
C GLU A 32 4.45 -1.62 -10.26
N LEU A 33 3.27 -1.68 -10.86
CA LEU A 33 2.71 -0.56 -11.61
C LEU A 33 1.85 0.33 -10.71
N GLU A 34 2.19 1.60 -10.59
CA GLU A 34 1.47 2.54 -9.72
C GLU A 34 0.39 3.37 -10.44
N TYR A 35 -0.56 3.90 -9.67
CA TYR A 35 -1.72 4.69 -10.10
C TYR A 35 -1.42 6.06 -10.76
N ARG A 36 -0.15 6.45 -10.91
CA ARG A 36 0.26 7.72 -11.55
C ARG A 36 0.48 7.59 -13.06
N ILE A 37 0.61 6.36 -13.56
CA ILE A 37 0.85 6.11 -14.98
C ILE A 37 -0.44 6.37 -15.76
N PRO A 38 -0.47 7.34 -16.69
CA PRO A 38 -1.63 7.59 -17.53
C PRO A 38 -1.88 6.46 -18.52
N GLU A 39 -3.14 6.27 -18.91
CA GLU A 39 -3.55 5.22 -19.86
C GLU A 39 -2.74 5.25 -21.17
N SER A 40 -2.44 6.43 -21.70
CA SER A 40 -1.63 6.60 -22.91
C SER A 40 -0.23 6.00 -22.79
N LEU A 41 0.45 6.23 -21.65
CA LEU A 41 1.76 5.67 -21.37
C LEU A 41 1.68 4.16 -21.11
N PHE A 42 0.67 3.71 -20.35
CA PHE A 42 0.43 2.29 -20.12
C PHE A 42 0.26 1.52 -21.45
N LEU A 43 -0.53 2.03 -22.38
CA LEU A 43 -0.75 1.38 -23.68
C LEU A 43 0.54 1.23 -24.50
N MET A 44 1.46 2.19 -24.42
CA MET A 44 2.78 2.09 -25.04
C MET A 44 3.65 1.01 -24.38
N MET A 45 3.58 0.90 -23.04
CA MET A 45 4.39 -0.03 -22.24
C MET A 45 3.85 -1.46 -22.24
N LYS A 46 2.54 -1.65 -22.41
CA LYS A 46 1.82 -2.94 -22.26
C LYS A 46 2.53 -4.12 -22.92
N PRO A 47 3.07 -4.03 -24.16
CA PRO A 47 3.75 -5.16 -24.80
C PRO A 47 4.99 -5.66 -24.06
N LYS A 48 5.70 -4.78 -23.33
CA LYS A 48 6.93 -5.10 -22.59
C LYS A 48 6.68 -5.47 -21.12
N LEU A 49 5.46 -5.26 -20.60
CA LEU A 49 5.12 -5.45 -19.19
C LEU A 49 4.75 -6.91 -18.82
N LYS A 50 4.37 -7.72 -19.81
CA LYS A 50 4.00 -9.12 -19.59
C LYS A 50 5.16 -9.89 -18.95
N ASN A 51 4.88 -10.65 -17.89
CA ASN A 51 5.87 -11.35 -17.05
C ASN A 51 6.86 -10.46 -16.27
N LYS A 52 6.70 -9.14 -16.29
CA LYS A 52 7.53 -8.20 -15.51
C LYS A 52 6.76 -7.52 -14.38
N ALA A 53 5.48 -7.20 -14.60
CA ALA A 53 4.61 -6.66 -13.55
C ALA A 53 4.20 -7.78 -12.58
N ILE A 54 4.58 -7.66 -11.30
CA ILE A 54 4.26 -8.65 -10.24
C ILE A 54 3.10 -8.22 -9.34
N SER A 55 2.83 -6.92 -9.30
CA SER A 55 1.65 -6.32 -8.68
C SER A 55 1.25 -5.04 -9.41
N ILE A 56 0.02 -4.59 -9.17
CA ILE A 56 -0.50 -3.31 -9.64
C ILE A 56 -1.14 -2.58 -8.47
N HIS A 57 -0.77 -1.33 -8.26
CA HIS A 57 -1.40 -0.48 -7.26
C HIS A 57 -2.66 0.17 -7.83
N ASN A 58 -3.80 -0.04 -7.16
CA ASN A 58 -5.07 0.58 -7.55
C ASN A 58 -5.03 2.11 -7.35
N PHE A 59 -5.59 2.95 -8.24
CA PHE A 59 -6.33 2.67 -9.48
C PHE A 59 -5.43 2.74 -10.72
N PHE A 60 -5.44 1.69 -11.55
CA PHE A 60 -4.55 1.58 -12.69
C PHE A 60 -5.24 1.06 -13.97
N PRO A 61 -4.92 1.62 -15.15
CA PRO A 61 -4.12 2.83 -15.36
C PRO A 61 -4.84 4.07 -14.81
N PHE A 62 -4.13 5.20 -14.68
CA PHE A 62 -4.75 6.45 -14.23
C PHE A 62 -5.84 6.88 -15.22
N PRO A 63 -7.11 7.06 -14.77
CA PRO A 63 -8.22 7.38 -15.66
C PRO A 63 -8.07 8.70 -16.40
N GLN A 64 -8.12 8.68 -17.74
CA GLN A 64 -7.95 9.87 -18.57
C GLN A 64 -9.02 10.94 -18.29
N GLU A 65 -10.25 10.52 -17.99
CA GLU A 65 -11.36 11.41 -17.64
C GLU A 65 -11.14 12.17 -16.31
N TYR A 66 -10.19 11.73 -15.48
CA TYR A 66 -9.78 12.38 -14.24
C TYR A 66 -8.39 13.03 -14.33
N SER A 67 -7.90 13.32 -15.55
CA SER A 67 -6.60 13.99 -15.76
C SER A 67 -6.49 15.39 -15.14
N HIS A 68 -7.61 15.99 -14.78
CA HIS A 68 -7.70 17.28 -14.08
C HIS A 68 -7.53 17.13 -12.55
N CYS A 69 -7.60 15.91 -12.02
CA CYS A 69 -7.34 15.59 -10.63
C CYS A 69 -5.86 15.21 -10.44
N LYS A 70 -5.35 15.42 -9.22
CA LYS A 70 -4.04 14.87 -8.84
C LYS A 70 -4.15 13.33 -8.74
N PRO A 71 -3.26 12.56 -9.38
CA PRO A 71 -3.22 11.12 -9.20
C PRO A 71 -3.07 10.71 -7.73
N SER A 72 -3.82 9.71 -7.32
CA SER A 72 -3.89 9.23 -5.94
C SER A 72 -4.35 7.78 -5.90
N GLY A 73 -3.77 6.98 -4.99
CA GLY A 73 -4.29 5.65 -4.65
C GLY A 73 -5.67 5.71 -3.98
N ASP A 74 -6.07 6.90 -3.52
CA ASP A 74 -7.38 7.20 -2.94
C ASP A 74 -8.21 8.11 -3.86
N LEU A 75 -8.08 7.98 -5.18
CA LEU A 75 -8.86 8.78 -6.15
C LEU A 75 -10.38 8.65 -5.90
N PHE A 76 -10.83 7.45 -5.53
CA PHE A 76 -12.18 7.15 -5.04
C PHE A 76 -12.06 6.26 -3.80
N LEU A 77 -13.02 6.38 -2.86
CA LEU A 77 -12.97 5.61 -1.62
C LEU A 77 -13.95 4.43 -1.64
N LEU A 78 -13.42 3.21 -1.46
CA LEU A 78 -14.24 2.00 -1.26
C LEU A 78 -15.06 2.06 0.04
N SER A 79 -14.65 2.91 0.98
CA SER A 79 -15.35 3.21 2.23
C SER A 79 -16.37 4.34 2.13
N SER A 80 -16.48 5.04 0.99
CA SER A 80 -17.34 6.22 0.87
C SER A 80 -18.80 5.86 1.19
N LEU A 81 -19.48 6.75 1.92
CA LEU A 81 -20.92 6.63 2.17
C LEU A 81 -21.74 7.15 0.99
N ASP A 82 -21.14 7.98 0.13
CA ASP A 82 -21.72 8.37 -1.15
C ASP A 82 -21.77 7.15 -2.07
N HIS A 83 -22.97 6.82 -2.53
CA HIS A 83 -23.18 5.69 -3.41
C HIS A 83 -22.48 5.85 -4.77
N GLU A 84 -22.51 7.04 -5.35
CA GLU A 84 -21.91 7.28 -6.66
C GLU A 84 -20.38 7.22 -6.60
N GLU A 85 -19.78 7.79 -5.55
CA GLU A 85 -18.33 7.68 -5.34
C GLU A 85 -17.90 6.23 -5.13
N ARG A 86 -18.64 5.48 -4.30
CA ARG A 86 -18.31 4.07 -4.03
C ARG A 86 -18.46 3.20 -5.27
N GLU A 87 -19.49 3.41 -6.08
CA GLU A 87 -19.64 2.67 -7.35
C GLU A 87 -18.53 3.03 -8.36
N LYS A 88 -18.03 4.27 -8.37
CA LYS A 88 -16.81 4.62 -9.13
C LYS A 88 -15.60 3.85 -8.61
N ALA A 89 -15.37 3.84 -7.30
CA ALA A 89 -14.28 3.08 -6.69
C ALA A 89 -14.32 1.59 -7.10
N ILE A 90 -15.49 0.97 -7.04
CA ILE A 90 -15.65 -0.43 -7.45
C ILE A 90 -15.37 -0.60 -8.95
N THR A 91 -15.93 0.27 -9.80
CA THR A 91 -15.76 0.20 -11.25
C THR A 91 -14.30 0.32 -11.67
N PHE A 92 -13.56 1.31 -11.14
CA PHE A 92 -12.15 1.49 -11.49
C PHE A 92 -11.24 0.42 -10.87
N THR A 93 -11.61 -0.13 -9.71
CA THR A 93 -10.88 -1.29 -9.16
C THR A 93 -11.09 -2.54 -10.02
N ILE A 94 -12.30 -2.78 -10.53
CA ILE A 94 -12.58 -3.86 -11.49
C ILE A 94 -11.73 -3.71 -12.75
N LYS A 95 -11.62 -2.48 -13.31
CA LYS A 95 -10.72 -2.20 -14.45
C LYS A 95 -9.25 -2.54 -14.12
N THR A 96 -8.81 -2.25 -12.90
CA THR A 96 -7.45 -2.58 -12.43
C THR A 96 -7.25 -4.10 -12.36
N ILE A 97 -8.23 -4.84 -11.82
CA ILE A 97 -8.21 -6.31 -11.75
C ILE A 97 -8.14 -6.93 -13.16
N GLN A 98 -8.94 -6.43 -14.08
CA GLN A 98 -8.93 -6.87 -15.48
C GLN A 98 -7.60 -6.56 -16.18
N THR A 99 -7.01 -5.39 -15.87
CA THR A 99 -5.67 -5.03 -16.37
C THR A 99 -4.59 -5.94 -15.80
N ALA A 100 -4.68 -6.33 -14.53
CA ALA A 100 -3.77 -7.29 -13.92
C ALA A 100 -3.86 -8.66 -14.61
N HIS A 101 -5.08 -9.15 -14.85
CA HIS A 101 -5.31 -10.37 -15.61
C HIS A 101 -4.69 -10.32 -17.02
N ASP A 102 -4.94 -9.24 -17.77
CA ASP A 102 -4.37 -9.02 -19.11
C ASP A 102 -2.84 -9.05 -19.14
N LEU A 103 -2.20 -8.59 -18.06
CA LEU A 103 -0.74 -8.57 -17.91
C LEU A 103 -0.17 -9.88 -17.35
N GLU A 104 -1.02 -10.86 -17.01
CA GLU A 104 -0.67 -12.06 -16.25
C GLU A 104 -0.03 -11.72 -14.88
N CYS A 105 -0.44 -10.58 -14.32
CA CYS A 105 -0.05 -10.10 -13.01
C CYS A 105 -1.00 -10.65 -11.94
N SER A 106 -0.45 -11.31 -10.93
CA SER A 106 -1.25 -12.07 -9.95
C SER A 106 -1.87 -11.22 -8.84
N ALA A 107 -1.48 -9.96 -8.65
CA ALA A 107 -1.87 -9.19 -7.47
C ALA A 107 -2.24 -7.73 -7.77
N VAL A 108 -3.26 -7.23 -7.06
CA VAL A 108 -3.65 -5.82 -7.01
C VAL A 108 -3.61 -5.33 -5.56
N VAL A 109 -2.91 -4.23 -5.30
CA VAL A 109 -2.84 -3.58 -3.98
C VAL A 109 -3.98 -2.57 -3.83
N LEU A 110 -4.66 -2.60 -2.69
CA LEU A 110 -5.85 -1.81 -2.41
C LEU A 110 -5.67 -0.93 -1.17
N HIS A 111 -6.00 0.35 -1.33
CA HIS A 111 -6.44 1.19 -0.23
C HIS A 111 -7.97 1.07 -0.11
N LEU A 112 -8.48 0.85 1.10
CA LEU A 112 -9.93 0.74 1.32
C LEU A 112 -10.60 2.09 1.65
N GLY A 113 -9.79 3.12 1.88
CA GLY A 113 -10.23 4.48 2.13
C GLY A 113 -10.09 4.90 3.59
N ARG A 114 -11.11 5.59 4.11
CA ARG A 114 -11.07 6.19 5.46
C ARG A 114 -12.44 6.36 6.11
N VAL A 115 -12.40 6.57 7.42
CA VAL A 115 -13.51 7.09 8.23
C VAL A 115 -13.49 8.62 8.15
N GLU A 116 -14.65 9.24 7.91
CA GLU A 116 -14.76 10.71 7.86
C GLU A 116 -14.60 11.34 9.26
N MET A 117 -13.36 11.74 9.54
CA MET A 117 -12.97 12.47 10.73
C MET A 117 -11.63 13.18 10.53
N GLU A 118 -11.34 14.14 11.41
CA GLU A 118 -10.02 14.77 11.45
C GLU A 118 -8.94 13.74 11.82
N SER A 119 -7.93 13.61 10.95
CA SER A 119 -6.84 12.64 11.12
C SER A 119 -6.03 12.87 12.40
N GLY A 120 -5.93 14.12 12.86
CA GLY A 120 -5.10 14.49 14.00
C GLY A 120 -3.59 14.39 13.72
N TYR A 121 -3.19 14.21 12.46
CA TYR A 121 -1.82 13.93 12.06
C TYR A 121 -0.81 14.96 12.59
N LYS A 122 -1.11 16.26 12.47
CA LYS A 122 -0.23 17.32 12.97
C LYS A 122 -0.01 17.24 14.48
N GLN A 123 -1.03 16.83 15.24
CA GLN A 123 -0.93 16.65 16.68
C GLN A 123 -0.09 15.42 17.02
N PHE A 124 -0.24 14.31 16.28
CA PHE A 124 0.63 13.14 16.43
C PHE A 124 2.10 13.50 16.18
N CYS A 125 2.41 14.18 15.07
CA CYS A 125 3.76 14.67 14.79
C CYS A 125 4.28 15.59 15.90
N ARG A 126 3.46 16.51 16.40
CA ARG A 126 3.86 17.40 17.50
C ARG A 126 4.25 16.61 18.74
N TYR A 127 3.47 15.61 19.16
CA TYR A 127 3.83 14.79 20.32
C TYR A 127 5.10 13.96 20.07
N PHE A 128 5.36 13.55 18.83
CA PHE A 128 6.63 12.93 18.45
C PHE A 128 7.79 13.91 18.60
N ASP A 129 7.68 15.08 17.99
CA ASP A 129 8.74 16.11 17.96
C ASP A 129 9.06 16.66 19.35
N THR A 130 8.08 16.72 20.26
CA THR A 130 8.28 17.15 21.65
C THR A 130 8.63 16.02 22.60
N LEU A 131 8.87 14.80 22.10
CA LEU A 131 9.21 13.59 22.90
C LEU A 131 8.13 13.23 23.94
N GLN A 132 6.86 13.45 23.58
CA GLN A 132 5.69 13.26 24.43
C GLN A 132 4.80 12.09 23.99
N ILE A 133 5.30 11.17 23.16
CA ILE A 133 4.52 9.99 22.69
C ILE A 133 4.01 9.12 23.85
N ASN A 134 4.78 8.98 24.93
CA ASN A 134 4.40 8.21 26.11
C ASN A 134 3.84 9.08 27.25
N SER A 135 3.31 10.28 26.93
CA SER A 135 2.76 11.20 27.93
C SER A 135 1.28 10.93 28.21
N PRO A 136 0.78 11.24 29.43
CA PRO A 136 -0.65 11.19 29.73
C PRO A 136 -1.51 12.04 28.78
N GLU A 137 -0.99 13.15 28.29
CA GLU A 137 -1.67 14.03 27.34
C GLU A 137 -1.85 13.35 25.96
N MET A 138 -0.84 12.61 25.52
CA MET A 138 -0.91 11.81 24.29
C MET A 138 -1.89 10.65 24.45
N ASP A 139 -1.86 9.92 25.58
CA ASP A 139 -2.81 8.84 25.87
C ASP A 139 -4.26 9.35 25.85
N LEU A 140 -4.51 10.51 26.47
CA LEU A 140 -5.82 11.14 26.48
C LEU A 140 -6.26 11.57 25.06
N PHE A 141 -5.33 12.12 24.27
CA PHE A 141 -5.60 12.50 22.88
C PHE A 141 -5.95 11.28 22.02
N LEU A 142 -5.14 10.21 22.07
CA LEU A 142 -5.35 8.98 21.32
C LEU A 142 -6.66 8.31 21.74
N SER A 143 -6.96 8.24 23.04
CA SER A 143 -8.22 7.71 23.56
C SER A 143 -9.44 8.45 23.02
N ARG A 144 -9.40 9.80 23.01
CA ARG A 144 -10.46 10.62 22.39
C ARG A 144 -10.62 10.34 20.90
N LYS A 145 -9.52 10.22 20.17
CA LYS A 145 -9.52 9.91 18.74
C LYS A 145 -10.07 8.50 18.44
N ARG A 146 -9.68 7.49 19.22
CA ARG A 146 -10.24 6.12 19.14
C ARG A 146 -11.74 6.10 19.44
N LYS A 147 -12.20 6.83 20.46
CA LYS A 147 -13.63 6.95 20.77
C LYS A 147 -14.41 7.61 19.63
N GLU A 148 -13.87 8.71 19.07
CA GLU A 148 -14.46 9.38 17.91
C GLU A 148 -14.57 8.40 16.72
N ARG A 149 -13.46 7.77 16.32
CA ARG A 149 -13.41 6.81 15.21
C ARG A 149 -14.38 5.66 15.41
N THR A 150 -14.38 5.04 16.59
CA THR A 150 -15.26 3.90 16.93
C THR A 150 -16.74 4.26 16.77
N SER A 151 -17.14 5.49 17.12
CA SER A 151 -18.54 5.93 16.98
C SER A 151 -19.00 6.09 15.53
N LYS A 152 -18.06 6.23 14.58
CA LYS A 152 -18.33 6.47 13.15
C LYS A 152 -18.02 5.26 12.27
N ARG A 153 -17.01 4.45 12.61
CA ARG A 153 -16.37 3.47 11.72
C ARG A 153 -17.32 2.45 11.11
N GLN A 154 -18.36 2.04 11.83
CA GLN A 154 -19.22 0.91 11.39
C GLN A 154 -19.81 1.13 10.00
N ARG A 155 -20.33 2.33 9.71
CA ARG A 155 -20.94 2.63 8.40
C ARG A 155 -19.91 2.57 7.26
N PHE A 156 -18.68 3.00 7.52
CA PHE A 156 -17.57 2.97 6.55
C PHE A 156 -17.06 1.54 6.36
N LEU A 157 -16.97 0.75 7.43
CA LEU A 157 -16.63 -0.67 7.34
C LEU A 157 -17.70 -1.43 6.55
N ASP A 158 -18.99 -1.20 6.80
CA ASP A 158 -20.07 -1.85 6.05
C ASP A 158 -19.98 -1.50 4.55
N ALA A 159 -19.65 -0.25 4.21
CA ALA A 159 -19.38 0.17 2.84
C ALA A 159 -18.18 -0.55 2.23
N VAL A 160 -17.07 -0.69 2.97
CA VAL A 160 -15.90 -1.47 2.55
C VAL A 160 -16.26 -2.93 2.29
N LEU A 161 -16.99 -3.58 3.20
CA LEU A 161 -17.38 -4.98 3.07
C LEU A 161 -18.30 -5.20 1.87
N PHE A 162 -19.20 -4.25 1.58
CA PHE A 162 -20.03 -4.26 0.38
C PHE A 162 -19.16 -4.18 -0.90
N SER A 163 -18.21 -3.24 -0.91
CA SER A 163 -17.31 -3.04 -2.05
C SER A 163 -16.44 -4.28 -2.30
N LEU A 164 -15.82 -4.80 -1.24
CA LEU A 164 -14.97 -6.00 -1.29
C LEU A 164 -15.72 -7.25 -1.73
N GLU A 165 -17.02 -7.40 -1.44
CA GLU A 165 -17.82 -8.51 -1.94
C GLU A 165 -17.85 -8.55 -3.48
N LYS A 166 -18.13 -7.39 -4.12
CA LYS A 166 -18.12 -7.28 -5.58
C LYS A 166 -16.73 -7.50 -6.16
N LEU A 167 -15.71 -6.93 -5.52
CA LEU A 167 -14.33 -7.04 -5.97
C LEU A 167 -13.79 -8.47 -5.84
N ASN A 168 -14.15 -9.19 -4.77
CA ASN A 168 -13.76 -10.58 -4.58
C ASN A 168 -14.33 -11.47 -5.69
N GLN A 169 -15.58 -11.26 -6.10
CA GLN A 169 -16.21 -12.01 -7.19
C GLN A 169 -15.47 -11.81 -8.53
N GLU A 170 -15.12 -10.57 -8.87
CA GLU A 170 -14.34 -10.31 -10.10
C GLU A 170 -12.91 -10.87 -9.97
N ALA A 171 -12.27 -10.73 -8.81
CA ALA A 171 -10.94 -11.27 -8.56
C ALA A 171 -10.89 -12.81 -8.69
N GLU A 172 -11.92 -13.51 -8.19
CA GLU A 172 -12.07 -14.96 -8.35
C GLU A 172 -12.22 -15.36 -9.82
N LYS A 173 -13.08 -14.66 -10.55
CA LYS A 173 -13.31 -14.88 -11.99
C LYS A 173 -12.03 -14.68 -12.81
N GLN A 174 -11.25 -13.64 -12.49
CA GLN A 174 -10.04 -13.29 -13.23
C GLN A 174 -8.79 -14.02 -12.73
N GLY A 175 -8.87 -14.73 -11.59
CA GLY A 175 -7.74 -15.42 -10.97
C GLY A 175 -6.71 -14.49 -10.33
N VAL A 176 -7.09 -13.26 -9.97
CA VAL A 176 -6.22 -12.22 -9.39
C VAL A 176 -6.41 -12.17 -7.88
N PHE A 177 -5.34 -11.93 -7.13
CA PHE A 177 -5.37 -11.72 -5.68
C PHE A 177 -5.44 -10.23 -5.34
N LEU A 178 -6.14 -9.88 -4.26
CA LEU A 178 -6.31 -8.53 -3.77
C LEU A 178 -5.59 -8.38 -2.43
N GLY A 179 -4.58 -7.51 -2.39
CA GLY A 179 -3.83 -7.17 -1.19
C GLY A 179 -4.40 -5.92 -0.52
N VAL A 180 -4.97 -6.06 0.68
CA VAL A 180 -5.43 -4.94 1.50
C VAL A 180 -4.26 -4.39 2.29
N GLU A 181 -3.89 -3.15 2.01
CA GLU A 181 -2.72 -2.51 2.60
C GLU A 181 -3.01 -1.90 3.99
N ASN A 182 -2.08 -2.02 4.94
CA ASN A 182 -2.11 -1.19 6.15
C ASN A 182 -1.72 0.25 5.82
N ARG A 183 -2.48 1.17 6.40
CA ARG A 183 -2.48 2.57 5.98
C ARG A 183 -1.59 3.45 6.87
N TYR A 184 -1.29 4.66 6.43
CA TYR A 184 -0.36 5.56 7.12
C TYR A 184 -1.04 6.36 8.26
N TYR A 185 -2.25 6.87 8.01
CA TYR A 185 -2.97 7.77 8.91
C TYR A 185 -4.00 7.04 9.78
N PHE A 186 -4.15 7.50 11.02
CA PHE A 186 -5.08 6.95 12.02
C PHE A 186 -6.53 6.76 11.55
N HIS A 187 -7.07 7.72 10.79
CA HIS A 187 -8.46 7.71 10.33
C HIS A 187 -8.72 6.77 9.13
N GLU A 188 -7.69 6.20 8.53
CA GLU A 188 -7.84 5.29 7.40
C GLU A 188 -8.40 3.93 7.85
N ILE A 189 -8.95 3.19 6.89
CA ILE A 189 -9.52 1.85 7.09
C ILE A 189 -8.78 0.87 6.16
N PRO A 190 -8.39 -0.32 6.64
CA PRO A 190 -8.70 -0.90 7.95
C PRO A 190 -7.66 -0.61 9.05
N ASP A 191 -8.15 -0.57 10.29
CA ASP A 191 -7.36 -0.71 11.51
C ASP A 191 -7.13 -2.19 11.88
N PHE A 192 -6.43 -2.44 12.98
CA PHE A 192 -6.13 -3.78 13.47
C PHE A 192 -7.38 -4.66 13.61
N GLU A 193 -8.46 -4.17 14.23
CA GLU A 193 -9.67 -5.00 14.43
C GLU A 193 -10.40 -5.25 13.10
N GLU A 194 -10.45 -4.23 12.24
CA GLU A 194 -11.14 -4.25 10.96
C GLU A 194 -10.47 -5.23 9.97
N PHE A 195 -9.14 -5.34 9.98
CA PHE A 195 -8.43 -6.41 9.27
C PHE A 195 -8.95 -7.80 9.66
N GLY A 196 -9.13 -8.05 10.96
CA GLY A 196 -9.67 -9.31 11.46
C GLY A 196 -11.07 -9.61 10.96
N ILE A 197 -11.93 -8.59 10.85
CA ILE A 197 -13.29 -8.72 10.31
C ILE A 197 -13.25 -9.04 8.82
N ILE A 198 -12.44 -8.30 8.04
CA ILE A 198 -12.32 -8.46 6.59
C ILE A 198 -11.83 -9.87 6.26
N PHE A 199 -10.70 -10.31 6.82
CA PHE A 199 -10.13 -11.63 6.49
C PHE A 199 -10.98 -12.79 6.98
N LYS A 200 -11.74 -12.61 8.07
CA LYS A 200 -12.71 -13.61 8.50
C LYS A 200 -13.89 -13.71 7.52
N LYS A 201 -14.42 -12.58 7.03
CA LYS A 201 -15.56 -12.57 6.11
C LYS A 201 -15.20 -13.18 4.76
N PHE A 202 -14.00 -12.87 4.25
CA PHE A 202 -13.55 -13.31 2.93
C PHE A 202 -12.59 -14.50 2.98
N ALA A 203 -12.65 -15.29 4.05
CA ALA A 203 -11.84 -16.50 4.18
C ALA A 203 -12.14 -17.48 3.03
N GLY A 204 -11.08 -17.93 2.35
CA GLY A 204 -11.18 -18.78 1.15
C GLY A 204 -11.35 -18.03 -0.17
N GLY A 205 -11.54 -16.72 -0.13
CA GLY A 205 -11.60 -15.86 -1.31
C GLY A 205 -10.22 -15.38 -1.78
N LYS A 206 -10.22 -14.24 -2.48
CA LYS A 206 -9.04 -13.61 -3.08
C LYS A 206 -8.53 -12.39 -2.31
N ILE A 207 -9.05 -12.12 -1.11
CA ILE A 207 -8.67 -10.96 -0.28
C ILE A 207 -7.65 -11.38 0.77
N PHE A 208 -6.49 -10.74 0.72
CA PHE A 208 -5.33 -11.02 1.56
C PHE A 208 -4.77 -9.74 2.17
N PHE A 209 -3.86 -9.90 3.11
CA PHE A 209 -3.12 -8.79 3.70
C PHE A 209 -1.96 -8.38 2.79
N TRP A 210 -1.75 -7.09 2.62
CA TRP A 210 -0.55 -6.51 2.05
C TRP A 210 0.09 -5.62 3.11
N HIS A 211 1.36 -5.85 3.41
CA HIS A 211 2.01 -5.11 4.50
C HIS A 211 2.91 -4.02 3.95
N ASP A 212 2.61 -2.77 4.24
CA ASP A 212 3.53 -1.66 4.08
C ASP A 212 4.35 -1.46 5.37
N VAL A 213 5.66 -1.70 5.24
CA VAL A 213 6.61 -1.66 6.36
C VAL A 213 6.80 -0.23 6.87
N GLY A 214 6.82 0.79 6.02
CA GLY A 214 6.99 2.17 6.47
C GLY A 214 5.74 2.71 7.17
N HIS A 215 4.55 2.43 6.66
CA HIS A 215 3.28 2.78 7.31
C HIS A 215 3.19 2.15 8.71
N GLY A 216 3.49 0.85 8.81
CA GLY A 216 3.51 0.15 10.09
C GLY A 216 4.50 0.79 11.07
N TYR A 217 5.70 1.14 10.60
CA TYR A 217 6.72 1.79 11.42
C TYR A 217 6.28 3.17 11.91
N VAL A 218 5.75 4.00 11.02
CA VAL A 218 5.32 5.35 11.37
C VAL A 218 4.17 5.31 12.38
N GLN A 219 3.17 4.44 12.19
CA GLN A 219 2.10 4.28 13.17
C GLN A 219 2.62 3.87 14.55
N GLU A 220 3.63 2.99 14.61
CA GLU A 220 4.27 2.58 15.86
C GLU A 220 5.02 3.75 16.51
N LYS A 221 5.80 4.51 15.74
CA LYS A 221 6.53 5.68 16.25
C LYS A 221 5.60 6.80 16.72
N LEU A 222 4.43 6.94 16.12
CA LEU A 222 3.40 7.89 16.54
C LEU A 222 2.53 7.36 17.70
N GLY A 223 2.82 6.17 18.24
CA GLY A 223 2.09 5.58 19.37
C GLY A 223 0.67 5.11 19.03
N ILE A 224 0.35 4.94 17.75
CA ILE A 224 -1.01 4.63 17.28
C ILE A 224 -1.30 3.13 17.37
N GLN A 225 -0.43 2.32 16.76
CA GLN A 225 -0.59 0.87 16.59
C GLN A 225 0.80 0.23 16.52
N SER A 226 0.99 -0.92 17.16
CA SER A 226 2.25 -1.66 17.02
C SER A 226 2.35 -2.32 15.64
N HIS A 227 3.51 -2.13 15.02
CA HIS A 227 3.90 -2.77 13.77
C HIS A 227 4.04 -4.28 13.97
N HIS A 228 4.74 -4.68 15.04
CA HIS A 228 4.95 -6.08 15.40
C HIS A 228 3.61 -6.81 15.60
N ASP A 229 2.67 -6.23 16.33
CA ASP A 229 1.39 -6.88 16.60
C ASP A 229 0.59 -7.12 15.32
N LEU A 230 0.61 -6.17 14.38
CA LEU A 230 -0.06 -6.31 13.09
C LEU A 230 0.52 -7.48 12.29
N LEU A 231 1.85 -7.54 12.16
CA LEU A 231 2.55 -8.64 11.47
C LEU A 231 2.33 -9.98 12.18
N ALA A 232 2.51 -10.04 13.50
CA ALA A 232 2.31 -11.26 14.27
C ALA A 232 0.89 -11.81 14.12
N ARG A 233 -0.12 -10.93 14.01
CA ARG A 233 -1.52 -11.32 13.85
C ARG A 233 -1.88 -11.74 12.43
N TYR A 234 -1.42 -11.00 11.42
CA TYR A 234 -1.91 -11.10 10.04
C TYR A 234 -0.91 -11.64 9.03
N ALA A 235 0.34 -11.97 9.43
CA ALA A 235 1.30 -12.67 8.57
C ALA A 235 0.76 -13.96 7.92
N PRO A 236 -0.09 -14.78 8.57
CA PRO A 236 -0.70 -15.95 7.92
C PRO A 236 -1.57 -15.62 6.70
N ASN A 237 -2.04 -14.37 6.57
CA ASN A 237 -2.84 -13.88 5.46
C ASN A 237 -2.03 -13.03 4.46
N LEU A 238 -0.71 -12.96 4.59
CA LEU A 238 0.13 -12.05 3.84
C LEU A 238 0.33 -12.52 2.38
N LEU A 239 -0.05 -11.66 1.44
CA LEU A 239 0.14 -11.85 -0.01
C LEU A 239 1.44 -11.20 -0.50
N GLY A 240 1.73 -10.00 0.00
CA GLY A 240 2.87 -9.19 -0.45
C GLY A 240 3.27 -8.13 0.57
N VAL A 241 4.40 -7.48 0.31
CA VAL A 241 4.99 -6.47 1.20
C VAL A 241 5.60 -5.32 0.40
N HIS A 242 5.32 -4.08 0.83
CA HIS A 242 6.08 -2.90 0.43
C HIS A 242 7.28 -2.70 1.36
N LEU A 243 8.46 -2.59 0.75
CA LEU A 243 9.75 -2.47 1.42
C LEU A 243 10.32 -1.08 1.17
N HIS A 244 10.29 -0.26 2.22
CA HIS A 244 11.01 0.99 2.29
C HIS A 244 11.36 1.27 3.74
N ASP A 245 12.36 2.12 3.92
CA ASP A 245 12.80 2.55 5.24
C ASP A 245 12.10 3.82 5.66
N ALA A 246 12.10 4.07 6.97
CA ALA A 246 11.49 5.24 7.56
C ALA A 246 12.30 5.74 8.76
N ARG A 247 12.22 7.04 9.01
CA ARG A 247 12.79 7.71 10.20
C ARG A 247 11.77 8.70 10.74
N GLY A 248 11.45 8.58 12.03
CA GLY A 248 10.32 9.28 12.62
C GLY A 248 9.03 9.03 11.84
N TYR A 249 8.44 10.08 11.28
CA TYR A 249 7.24 10.00 10.42
C TYR A 249 7.54 10.21 8.92
N SER A 250 8.81 10.20 8.49
CA SER A 250 9.17 10.23 7.05
C SER A 250 9.50 8.83 6.56
N ASP A 251 8.64 8.27 5.73
CA ASP A 251 8.78 6.96 5.08
C ASP A 251 9.27 7.08 3.61
N HIS A 252 9.19 5.98 2.86
CA HIS A 252 9.60 5.85 1.46
C HIS A 252 11.10 6.12 1.21
N GLN A 253 11.95 5.90 2.20
CA GLN A 253 13.41 5.98 2.07
C GLN A 253 13.98 4.65 1.57
N ALA A 254 15.17 4.67 0.98
CA ALA A 254 15.86 3.44 0.63
C ALA A 254 16.15 2.58 1.89
N PRO A 255 15.98 1.25 1.84
CA PRO A 255 16.40 0.34 2.90
C PRO A 255 17.82 0.63 3.40
N GLY A 256 17.98 0.85 4.70
CA GLY A 256 19.25 1.20 5.34
C GLY A 256 19.51 2.71 5.51
N LYS A 257 18.58 3.58 5.07
CA LYS A 257 18.68 5.04 5.30
C LYS A 257 17.83 5.53 6.47
N GLY A 258 16.92 4.70 6.98
CA GLY A 258 16.05 4.99 8.10
C GLY A 258 16.46 4.25 9.37
N GLU A 259 15.47 3.67 10.04
CA GLU A 259 15.54 3.09 11.38
C GLU A 259 14.78 1.75 11.48
N ILE A 260 14.24 1.24 10.36
CA ILE A 260 13.47 0.00 10.35
C ILE A 260 14.41 -1.21 10.48
N ASP A 261 14.09 -2.10 11.44
CA ASP A 261 14.79 -3.37 11.58
C ASP A 261 14.25 -4.42 10.61
N PHE A 262 14.80 -4.45 9.40
CA PHE A 262 14.49 -5.47 8.40
C PHE A 262 14.86 -6.89 8.83
N THR A 263 15.73 -7.10 9.83
CA THR A 263 15.98 -8.45 10.37
C THR A 263 14.75 -8.97 11.10
N LEU A 264 14.07 -8.11 11.86
CA LEU A 264 12.80 -8.44 12.52
C LEU A 264 11.69 -8.68 11.48
N ILE A 265 11.53 -7.77 10.51
CA ILE A 265 10.49 -7.89 9.47
C ILE A 265 10.62 -9.20 8.69
N LYS A 266 11.85 -9.63 8.40
CA LYS A 266 12.12 -10.87 7.66
C LYS A 266 11.49 -12.10 8.31
N GLN A 267 11.37 -12.13 9.64
CA GLN A 267 10.80 -13.26 10.36
C GLN A 267 9.36 -13.57 9.92
N TYR A 268 8.63 -12.55 9.47
CA TYR A 268 7.25 -12.66 8.98
C TYR A 268 7.17 -12.82 7.46
N VAL A 269 8.09 -12.19 6.72
CA VAL A 269 7.95 -12.04 5.25
C VAL A 269 8.89 -12.93 4.43
N LYS A 270 9.68 -13.81 5.06
CA LYS A 270 10.65 -14.68 4.37
C LYS A 270 10.00 -15.53 3.27
N ASP A 271 8.82 -16.08 3.52
CA ASP A 271 8.12 -17.01 2.62
C ASP A 271 7.13 -16.29 1.68
N VAL A 272 6.99 -14.97 1.81
CA VAL A 272 6.12 -14.15 0.96
C VAL A 272 6.72 -14.02 -0.43
N ALA A 273 5.97 -14.38 -1.47
CA ALA A 273 6.49 -14.36 -2.83
C ALA A 273 6.71 -12.95 -3.38
N LEU A 274 5.80 -12.02 -3.07
CA LEU A 274 5.75 -10.65 -3.61
C LEU A 274 6.40 -9.67 -2.63
N LYS A 275 7.54 -9.11 -3.01
CA LYS A 275 8.26 -8.09 -2.25
C LYS A 275 8.56 -6.95 -3.20
N VAL A 276 8.10 -5.75 -2.89
CA VAL A 276 8.23 -4.59 -3.79
C VAL A 276 8.91 -3.46 -3.04
N LEU A 277 9.97 -2.88 -3.58
CA LEU A 277 10.48 -1.62 -3.07
C LEU A 277 9.57 -0.48 -3.53
N GLU A 278 9.00 0.28 -2.60
CA GLU A 278 8.21 1.47 -2.91
C GLU A 278 8.93 2.70 -2.36
N LEU A 279 9.58 3.45 -3.25
CA LEU A 279 10.54 4.49 -2.86
C LEU A 279 10.10 5.85 -3.39
N HIS A 280 10.41 6.90 -2.65
CA HIS A 280 10.16 8.26 -3.10
C HIS A 280 11.06 8.59 -4.31
N PRO A 281 10.60 9.39 -5.30
CA PRO A 281 11.40 9.86 -6.44
C PRO A 281 12.74 10.55 -6.14
N ARG A 282 12.96 10.96 -4.88
CA ARG A 282 14.18 11.65 -4.45
C ARG A 282 15.32 10.69 -4.12
N VAL A 283 15.01 9.40 -3.98
CA VAL A 283 16.01 8.37 -3.70
C VAL A 283 16.87 8.19 -4.93
N THR A 284 18.19 8.26 -4.77
CA THR A 284 19.12 8.13 -5.91
C THR A 284 19.28 6.67 -6.35
N PRO A 285 19.61 6.39 -7.62
CA PRO A 285 19.88 5.03 -8.09
C PRO A 285 20.93 4.28 -7.26
N GLU A 286 21.95 4.98 -6.77
CA GLU A 286 22.98 4.44 -5.88
C GLU A 286 22.39 3.96 -4.56
N GLU A 287 21.51 4.76 -3.95
CA GLU A 287 20.81 4.39 -2.72
C GLU A 287 19.85 3.21 -2.92
N VAL A 288 19.17 3.14 -4.08
CA VAL A 288 18.35 1.97 -4.44
C VAL A 288 19.22 0.71 -4.49
N LYS A 289 20.38 0.76 -5.16
CA LYS A 289 21.33 -0.36 -5.23
C LYS A 289 21.86 -0.78 -3.86
N GLU A 290 22.23 0.18 -3.03
CA GLU A 290 22.67 -0.05 -1.65
C GLU A 290 21.57 -0.74 -0.82
N GLY A 291 20.33 -0.26 -0.93
CA GLY A 291 19.17 -0.81 -0.24
C GLY A 291 18.83 -2.22 -0.69
N ILE A 292 18.83 -2.49 -2.00
CA ILE A 292 18.68 -3.85 -2.55
C ILE A 292 19.81 -4.75 -2.02
N GLY A 293 21.04 -4.26 -1.98
CA GLY A 293 22.19 -4.99 -1.44
C GLY A 293 22.01 -5.35 0.03
N LEU A 294 21.48 -4.43 0.85
CA LEU A 294 21.15 -4.68 2.25
C LEU A 294 20.08 -5.75 2.39
N LEU A 295 18.96 -5.60 1.68
CA LEU A 295 17.86 -6.56 1.69
C LEU A 295 18.33 -7.96 1.27
N ARG A 296 19.10 -8.07 0.19
CA ARG A 296 19.67 -9.35 -0.27
C ARG A 296 20.62 -9.98 0.75
N ARG A 297 21.49 -9.20 1.41
CA ARG A 297 22.36 -9.71 2.49
C ARG A 297 21.56 -10.23 3.67
N GLN A 298 20.42 -9.60 3.95
CA GLN A 298 19.51 -10.06 4.98
C GLN A 298 18.64 -11.22 4.49
N GLY A 299 18.63 -11.58 3.22
CA GLY A 299 17.95 -12.74 2.65
C GLY A 299 16.54 -12.48 2.10
N TYR A 300 16.31 -11.25 1.62
CA TYR A 300 15.15 -10.90 0.81
C TYR A 300 15.48 -11.15 -0.67
N TYR A 301 14.78 -12.12 -1.27
CA TYR A 301 14.88 -12.50 -2.69
C TYR A 301 13.48 -12.60 -3.33
#